data_AF-A0AAW0Y870-F1
#
_entry.id   AF-A0AAW0Y870-F1
#
_cell.length_a   1.000
_cell.length_b   1.000
_cell.length_c   1.000
_cell.angle_alpha   90.00
_cell.angle_beta   90.00
_cell.angle_gamma   90.00
#
_symmetry.space_group_name_H-M   'P 1'
#
loop_
_entity.id
_entity.type
_entity.pdbx_description
1 polymer ?
#
loop_
_entity_poly.entity_id
_entity_poly.type
_entity_poly.pdbx_seq_one_letter_code
_entity_poly.pdbx_strand_id
1 'polypeptide(L)'
;MWITNAYQADWMCLLANTSQGQAHRNKSLICVPMDSPDLYVAGDDVTKLASMCKLKAGRLGREVTDSCLQFWGGMGFTNEVLVSRFYRDLRLVSIGGGTDEVMLAIICKLMGTLPQLPMKK
;
A
#
# COMPACT_ATOMS: atom_id res chain seq x y z
N MET A 1 13.82 4.97 15.86
CA MET A 1 12.58 4.55 15.16
C MET A 1 13.01 3.98 13.82
N TRP A 2 13.13 2.66 13.72
CA TRP A 2 13.61 1.96 12.53
C TRP A 2 12.47 1.85 11.50
N ILE A 3 12.22 2.94 10.80
CA ILE A 3 11.66 2.87 9.46
C ILE A 3 12.83 2.42 8.59
N THR A 4 12.81 1.16 8.11
CA THR A 4 13.73 0.73 7.05
C THR A 4 13.65 1.78 5.96
N ASN A 5 14.77 2.49 5.75
CA ASN A 5 14.88 3.55 4.75
C ASN A 5 14.43 2.97 3.41
N ALA A 6 13.24 3.36 2.93
CA ALA A 6 12.59 2.77 1.76
C ALA A 6 13.22 3.22 0.43
N TYR A 7 14.50 3.62 0.45
CA TYR A 7 15.29 3.94 -0.74
C TYR A 7 15.62 2.70 -1.58
N GLN A 8 15.54 1.51 -0.97
CA GLN A 8 15.61 0.23 -1.67
C GLN A 8 14.39 -0.62 -1.30
N ALA A 9 13.52 -0.82 -2.29
CA ALA A 9 12.56 -1.91 -2.32
C ALA A 9 12.88 -2.73 -3.57
N ASP A 10 12.72 -4.04 -3.55
CA ASP A 10 12.90 -4.85 -4.77
C ASP A 10 11.72 -4.65 -5.74
N TRP A 11 10.54 -4.32 -5.21
CA TRP A 11 9.30 -4.13 -5.95
C TRP A 11 8.31 -3.22 -5.20
N MET A 12 7.43 -2.54 -5.94
CA MET A 12 6.34 -1.71 -5.42
C MET A 12 5.00 -2.04 -6.11
N CYS A 13 3.89 -2.05 -5.38
CA CYS A 13 2.55 -2.38 -5.92
C CYS A 13 1.78 -1.13 -6.32
N LEU A 14 1.75 -0.82 -7.61
CA LEU A 14 1.05 0.32 -8.19
C LEU A 14 -0.33 -0.09 -8.70
N LEU A 15 -1.33 0.76 -8.53
CA LEU A 15 -2.62 0.60 -9.20
C LEU A 15 -2.61 1.45 -10.47
N ALA A 16 -2.52 0.81 -11.65
CA ALA A 16 -2.48 1.50 -12.93
C ALA A 16 -3.82 1.36 -13.67
N ASN A 17 -4.23 2.41 -14.39
CA ASN A 17 -5.33 2.29 -15.35
C ASN A 17 -4.82 1.56 -16.60
N THR A 18 -5.28 0.33 -16.81
CA THR A 18 -4.85 -0.54 -17.92
C THR A 18 -5.80 -0.52 -19.12
N SER A 19 -6.93 0.18 -19.01
CA SER A 19 -7.83 0.45 -20.13
C SER A 19 -8.59 1.76 -19.91
N GLN A 20 -9.19 2.31 -20.97
CA GLN A 20 -10.08 3.48 -20.89
C GLN A 20 -11.52 3.12 -20.45
N GLY A 21 -11.74 1.90 -19.93
CA GLY A 21 -13.06 1.40 -19.53
C GLY A 21 -13.58 1.99 -18.21
N GLN A 22 -14.73 1.48 -17.73
CA GLN A 22 -15.34 1.95 -16.48
C GLN A 22 -14.42 1.76 -15.26
N ALA A 23 -14.49 2.72 -14.32
CA ALA A 23 -13.56 2.86 -13.19
C ALA A 23 -13.38 1.63 -12.30
N HIS A 24 -14.33 0.68 -12.31
CA HIS A 24 -14.30 -0.54 -11.51
C HIS A 24 -13.66 -1.74 -12.23
N ARG A 25 -13.43 -1.65 -13.55
CA ARG A 25 -12.80 -2.70 -14.37
C ARG A 25 -11.46 -2.27 -14.98
N ASN A 26 -11.15 -0.98 -14.92
CA ASN A 26 -10.00 -0.42 -15.63
C ASN A 26 -8.71 -0.34 -14.80
N LYS A 27 -8.73 -0.79 -13.54
CA LYS A 27 -7.58 -0.74 -12.63
C LYS A 27 -6.95 -2.12 -12.52
N SER A 28 -5.67 -2.22 -12.85
CA SER A 28 -4.86 -3.39 -12.55
C SER A 28 -3.85 -3.06 -11.46
N LEU A 29 -3.69 -3.96 -10.52
CA LEU A 29 -2.61 -3.93 -9.54
C LEU A 29 -1.36 -4.51 -10.22
N ILE A 30 -0.30 -3.72 -10.30
CA ILE A 30 0.96 -4.07 -10.96
C ILE A 30 2.06 -4.01 -9.91
N CYS A 31 2.77 -5.11 -9.73
CA CYS A 31 4.02 -5.11 -8.98
C CYS A 31 5.12 -4.65 -9.93
N VAL A 32 5.60 -3.41 -9.76
CA VAL A 32 6.69 -2.86 -10.54
C VAL A 32 7.99 -3.10 -9.79
N PRO A 33 8.96 -3.81 -10.39
CA PRO A 33 10.26 -3.96 -9.80
C PRO A 33 10.99 -2.61 -9.85
N MET A 34 11.66 -2.25 -8.76
CA MET A 34 12.26 -0.92 -8.60
C MET A 34 13.53 -0.73 -9.44
N ASP A 35 14.06 -1.80 -10.02
CA ASP A 35 15.13 -1.78 -11.02
C ASP A 35 14.63 -1.38 -12.42
N SER A 36 13.32 -1.11 -12.57
CA SER A 36 12.77 -0.65 -13.84
C SER A 36 13.35 0.73 -14.23
N PRO A 37 13.88 0.85 -15.47
CA PRO A 37 14.64 2.02 -15.90
C PRO A 37 13.85 3.34 -15.90
N ASP A 38 12.51 3.28 -15.91
CA ASP A 38 11.65 4.46 -15.97
C ASP A 38 11.36 5.11 -14.60
N LEU A 39 11.70 4.46 -13.49
CA LEU A 39 11.40 4.95 -12.13
C LEU A 39 12.65 5.25 -11.27
N TYR A 40 13.80 4.65 -11.59
CA TYR A 40 14.98 4.67 -10.70
C TYR A 40 16.18 5.49 -11.21
N VAL A 41 16.10 6.18 -12.36
CA VAL A 41 17.29 6.75 -13.02
C VAL A 41 17.61 8.20 -12.64
N ALA A 42 16.72 8.96 -12.00
CA ALA A 42 16.89 10.42 -11.89
C ALA A 42 17.26 11.00 -10.50
N GLY A 43 17.51 10.18 -9.47
CA GLY A 43 17.84 10.71 -8.13
C GLY A 43 16.73 11.56 -7.48
N ASP A 44 15.51 11.47 -8.01
CA ASP A 44 14.33 12.19 -7.51
C ASP A 44 13.81 11.56 -6.21
N ASP A 45 13.27 12.41 -5.33
CA ASP A 45 12.70 11.97 -4.05
C ASP A 45 11.39 11.19 -4.26
N VAL A 46 11.51 9.87 -4.37
CA VAL A 46 10.38 8.94 -4.52
C VAL A 46 9.63 8.68 -3.22
N THR A 47 10.01 9.29 -2.09
CA THR A 47 9.42 9.04 -0.77
C THR A 47 7.90 9.23 -0.77
N LYS A 48 7.41 10.26 -1.47
CA LYS A 48 5.96 10.52 -1.60
C LYS A 48 5.24 9.36 -2.29
N LEU A 49 5.76 8.91 -3.43
CA LEU A 49 5.15 7.84 -4.22
C LEU A 49 5.24 6.49 -3.51
N ALA A 50 6.37 6.21 -2.86
CA ALA A 50 6.57 5.01 -2.06
C ALA A 50 5.59 4.94 -0.88
N SER A 51 5.42 6.05 -0.14
CA SER A 51 4.43 6.11 0.96
C SER A 51 2.99 5.95 0.46
N MET A 52 2.63 6.54 -0.68
CA MET A 52 1.31 6.38 -1.30
C MET A 52 1.06 4.93 -1.75
N CYS A 53 2.04 4.32 -2.40
CA CYS A 53 2.01 2.94 -2.86
C CYS A 53 1.77 1.99 -1.68
N LYS A 54 2.59 2.11 -0.62
CA LYS A 54 2.48 1.24 0.55
C LYS A 54 1.12 1.35 1.24
N LEU A 55 0.65 2.58 1.46
CA LEU A 55 -0.67 2.84 2.05
C LEU A 55 -1.79 2.19 1.22
N LYS A 56 -1.72 2.35 -0.11
CA LYS A 56 -2.74 1.81 -1.01
C LYS A 56 -2.70 0.28 -1.05
N ALA A 57 -1.52 -0.32 -1.15
CA ALA A 57 -1.32 -1.76 -1.17
C ALA A 57 -1.80 -2.43 0.12
N GLY A 58 -1.45 -1.88 1.29
CA GLY A 58 -1.91 -2.39 2.58
C GLY A 58 -3.44 -2.35 2.73
N ARG A 59 -4.08 -1.25 2.32
CA ARG A 59 -5.55 -1.11 2.35
C ARG A 59 -6.25 -2.07 1.40
N LEU A 60 -5.78 -2.13 0.16
CA LEU A 60 -6.34 -3.01 -0.87
C LEU A 60 -6.19 -4.48 -0.49
N GLY A 61 -5.01 -4.87 0.01
CA GLY A 61 -4.73 -6.23 0.44
C GLY A 61 -5.70 -6.71 1.52
N ARG A 62 -6.05 -5.82 2.46
CA ARG A 62 -7.07 -6.11 3.48
C ARG A 62 -8.46 -6.26 2.87
N GLU A 63 -8.89 -5.33 2.02
CA GLU A 63 -10.23 -5.34 1.41
C GLU A 63 -10.48 -6.55 0.51
N VAL A 64 -9.49 -6.89 -0.34
CA VAL A 64 -9.59 -8.03 -1.25
C VAL A 64 -9.68 -9.34 -0.47
N THR A 65 -8.83 -9.51 0.53
CA THR A 65 -8.79 -10.77 1.27
C THR A 65 -10.01 -10.95 2.16
N ASP A 66 -10.51 -9.87 2.75
CA ASP A 66 -11.77 -9.86 3.50
C ASP A 66 -12.95 -10.26 2.61
N SER A 67 -13.04 -9.67 1.41
CA SER A 67 -14.06 -10.03 0.42
C SER A 67 -13.97 -11.51 0.02
N CYS A 68 -12.76 -12.00 -0.28
CA CYS A 68 -12.54 -13.41 -0.58
C CYS A 68 -12.96 -14.31 0.59
N LEU A 69 -12.62 -13.95 1.83
CA LEU A 69 -12.99 -14.73 3.00
C LEU A 69 -14.52 -14.79 3.19
N GLN A 70 -15.22 -13.67 2.95
CA GLN A 70 -16.69 -13.62 2.97
C GLN A 70 -17.33 -14.54 1.92
N PHE A 71 -16.74 -14.66 0.72
CA PHE A 71 -17.20 -15.61 -0.32
C PHE A 71 -17.08 -17.08 0.13
N TRP A 72 -16.03 -17.42 0.88
CA TRP A 72 -15.82 -18.78 1.39
C TRP A 72 -16.67 -19.11 2.64
N GLY A 73 -17.28 -18.10 3.26
CA GLY A 73 -18.12 -18.27 4.44
C GLY A 73 -17.36 -18.91 5.61
N GLY A 74 -18.02 -19.79 6.38
CA GLY A 74 -17.42 -20.45 7.54
C GLY A 74 -16.19 -21.30 7.21
N MET A 75 -16.13 -21.86 5.99
CA MET A 75 -14.97 -22.62 5.51
C MET A 75 -13.74 -21.73 5.36
N GLY A 76 -13.93 -20.44 5.07
CA GLY A 76 -12.84 -19.46 4.93
C GLY A 76 -11.99 -19.26 6.19
N PHE A 77 -12.49 -19.68 7.36
CA PHE A 77 -11.77 -19.61 8.63
C PHE A 77 -11.00 -20.88 8.99
N THR A 78 -11.17 -21.99 8.24
CA THR A 78 -10.41 -23.21 8.50
C THR A 78 -8.96 -23.07 8.01
N ASN A 79 -8.03 -23.86 8.57
CA ASN A 79 -6.63 -23.84 8.13
C ASN A 79 -6.40 -24.64 6.83
N GLU A 80 -7.44 -25.23 6.26
CA GLU A 80 -7.38 -26.05 5.04
C GLU A 80 -7.33 -25.20 3.76
N VAL A 81 -7.71 -23.93 3.86
CA VAL A 81 -7.82 -23.02 2.72
C VAL A 81 -6.80 -21.88 2.81
N LEU A 82 -6.21 -21.54 1.67
CA LEU A 82 -5.21 -20.47 1.60
C LEU A 82 -5.76 -19.10 1.99
N VAL A 83 -7.07 -18.87 1.85
CA VAL A 83 -7.71 -17.58 2.14
C VAL A 83 -7.56 -17.19 3.62
N SER A 84 -7.66 -18.16 4.53
CA SER A 84 -7.47 -17.96 5.98
C SER A 84 -6.05 -17.52 6.32
N ARG A 85 -5.07 -18.08 5.61
CA ARG A 85 -3.66 -17.70 5.76
C ARG A 85 -3.41 -16.30 5.20
N PHE A 86 -3.86 -16.02 3.98
CA PHE A 86 -3.72 -14.69 3.38
C PHE A 86 -4.37 -13.60 4.24
N TYR A 87 -5.55 -13.87 4.83
CA TYR A 87 -6.24 -12.91 5.68
C TYR A 87 -5.40 -12.49 6.90
N ARG A 88 -4.69 -13.46 7.50
CA ARG A 88 -3.78 -13.21 8.63
C ARG A 88 -2.48 -12.52 8.18
N ASP A 89 -1.88 -12.99 7.10
CA ASP A 89 -0.58 -12.50 6.62
C ASP A 89 -0.68 -11.05 6.10
N LEU A 90 -1.74 -10.72 5.34
CA LEU A 90 -1.95 -9.38 4.78
C LEU A 90 -2.26 -8.33 5.85
N ARG A 91 -2.68 -8.72 7.05
CA ARG A 91 -2.88 -7.79 8.16
C ARG A 91 -1.59 -7.10 8.58
N LEU A 92 -0.45 -7.79 8.46
CA LEU A 92 0.86 -7.26 8.84
C LEU A 92 1.28 -6.08 7.95
N VAL A 93 0.84 -6.03 6.68
CA VAL A 93 1.27 -5.03 5.69
C VAL A 93 0.91 -3.60 6.10
N SER A 94 -0.22 -3.41 6.79
CA SER A 94 -0.63 -2.09 7.31
C SER A 94 0.11 -1.64 8.58
N ILE A 95 0.97 -2.50 9.14
CA ILE A 95 1.67 -2.24 10.42
C ILE A 95 3.19 -2.26 10.20
N GLY A 96 3.70 -3.31 9.57
CA GLY A 96 5.13 -3.57 9.36
C GLY A 96 5.79 -2.50 8.49
N GLY A 97 6.98 -2.03 8.89
CA GLY A 97 7.76 -1.02 8.16
C GLY A 97 7.14 0.38 8.16
N GLY A 98 6.19 0.67 9.05
CA GLY A 98 5.49 1.96 9.18
C GLY A 98 3.98 1.83 8.95
N THR A 99 3.18 2.28 9.90
CA THR A 99 1.72 2.11 9.87
C THR A 99 1.05 2.99 8.81
N ASP A 100 -0.19 2.66 8.45
CA ASP A 100 -1.01 3.45 7.53
C ASP A 100 -1.04 4.94 7.93
N GLU A 101 -1.12 5.26 9.23
CA GLU A 101 -1.14 6.62 9.75
C GLU A 101 0.19 7.34 9.58
N VAL A 102 1.31 6.63 9.77
CA VAL A 102 2.66 7.19 9.55
C VAL A 102 2.85 7.51 8.06
N MET A 103 2.40 6.62 7.16
CA MET A 103 2.45 6.87 5.72
C MET A 103 1.59 8.08 5.33
N LEU A 104 0.39 8.20 5.89
CA LEU A 104 -0.46 9.39 5.74
C LEU A 104 0.23 10.66 6.27
N ALA A 105 0.88 10.61 7.43
CA ALA A 105 1.59 11.75 7.98
C ALA A 105 2.75 12.21 7.08
N ILE A 106 3.51 11.27 6.51
CA ILE A 106 4.59 11.57 5.54
C ILE A 106 4.00 12.21 4.28
N ILE A 107 2.91 11.66 3.74
CA ILE A 107 2.23 12.22 2.57
C ILE A 107 1.73 13.64 2.85
N CYS A 108 1.06 13.86 3.99
CA CYS A 108 0.56 15.19 4.38
C CYS A 108 1.70 16.19 4.60
N LYS A 109 2.83 15.76 5.17
CA LYS A 109 4.02 16.59 5.33
C LYS A 109 4.60 17.02 3.97
N LEU A 110 4.68 16.10 3.02
CA LEU A 110 5.17 16.37 1.66
C LEU A 110 4.16 17.16 0.80
N MET A 111 2.87 17.09 1.12
CA MET A 111 1.82 17.85 0.45
C MET A 111 1.54 19.22 1.10
N GLY A 112 2.13 19.52 2.25
CA GLY A 112 1.87 20.76 2.98
C GLY A 112 0.47 20.86 3.59
N THR A 113 -0.26 19.74 3.69
CA THR A 113 -1.64 19.69 4.22
C THR A 113 -1.72 19.32 5.69
N LEU A 114 -0.57 19.13 6.35
CA LEU A 114 -0.52 18.76 7.76
C LEU A 114 -1.14 19.90 8.61
N PRO A 115 -2.12 19.60 9.50
CA PRO A 115 -2.67 20.61 10.38
C PRO A 115 -1.57 21.13 11.31
N GLN A 116 -1.27 22.42 11.21
CA GLN A 116 -0.35 23.09 12.12
C GLN A 116 -1.09 23.33 13.45
N LEU A 117 -0.47 22.95 14.57
CA LEU A 117 -1.00 23.33 15.87
C LEU A 117 -1.00 24.86 15.97
N PRO A 118 -2.08 25.49 16.49
CA PRO A 118 -2.08 26.92 16.70
C PRO A 118 -0.90 27.27 17.61
N MET A 119 -0.06 28.22 17.17
CA MET A 119 1.05 28.70 17.99
C MET A 119 0.48 29.18 19.33
N LYS A 120 0.95 28.61 20.44
CA LYS A 120 0.66 29.14 21.77
C LYS A 120 1.18 30.57 21.80
N LYS A 121 0.27 31.55 21.92
CA LYS A 121 0.60 32.92 22.28
C LYS A 121 1.13 32.98 23.70
#